data_AF-A0A6N9NJP2-F1
#
_entry.id   AF-A0A6N9NJP2-F1
#
_cell.length_a   1.000
_cell.length_b   1.000
_cell.length_c   1.000
_cell.angle_alpha   90.00
_cell.angle_beta   90.00
_cell.angle_gamma   90.00
#
_symmetry.space_group_name_H-M   'P 1'
#
loop_
_entity.id
_entity.type
_entity.pdbx_description
1 polymer ?
#
loop_
_entity_poly.entity_id
_entity_poly.type
_entity_poly.pdbx_seq_one_letter_code
_entity_poly.pdbx_strand_id
1 'polypeptide(L)'
;MLTISDNYKAVVKDYQKEELNRLGNKEQNIARLQECCKELLSKLAKIQSNGGMVYCIVNAADYGSDLFSLTAKAKNSIDDLEPIITEIDSNIDSCVINSEGRKSIFNTPSNQWQLLNKAFNLDFEITFSPDGKMKVSYDPLMHPQDERQPIGESYYLVVQNWDYELTLNKVENTFNDSVFIKLESSDNSARNTIMINWAQIKTLDEKSLQLNQNYRAYLYVKLHNTYKREVNNFEDFLSLGSFPFFINKNLQAISQLLLYQQFETFKYKLIYCTNITNNLLNWVVRKKAVNSLISDELVTLLTKNKKEMNELNALTVDCLYQLIRLEWVT
;
A
#
# COMPACT_ATOMS: atom_id res chain seq x y z
N MET A 1 -58.31 9.18 11.08
CA MET A 1 -57.33 8.22 10.52
C MET A 1 -56.80 8.79 9.22
N LEU A 2 -55.49 9.02 9.11
CA LEU A 2 -54.87 9.37 7.83
C LEU A 2 -54.54 8.08 7.08
N THR A 3 -55.24 7.82 5.98
CA THR A 3 -54.90 6.74 5.06
C THR A 3 -53.60 7.09 4.34
N ILE A 4 -52.53 6.37 4.66
CA ILE A 4 -51.27 6.40 3.89
C ILE A 4 -51.61 6.06 2.44
N SER A 5 -51.41 7.01 1.52
CA SER A 5 -51.88 6.87 0.15
C SER A 5 -51.17 5.73 -0.58
N ASP A 6 -51.86 5.10 -1.54
CA ASP A 6 -51.33 3.91 -2.22
C ASP A 6 -50.07 4.20 -3.03
N ASN A 7 -49.83 5.46 -3.41
CA ASN A 7 -48.56 5.93 -3.98
C ASN A 7 -47.37 5.66 -3.06
N TYR A 8 -47.52 5.81 -1.74
CA TYR A 8 -46.44 5.53 -0.78
C TYR A 8 -46.13 4.03 -0.70
N LYS A 9 -47.16 3.17 -0.80
CA LYS A 9 -46.99 1.70 -0.82
C LYS A 9 -46.29 1.23 -2.10
N ALA A 10 -46.55 1.88 -3.24
CA ALA A 10 -45.86 1.61 -4.49
C ALA A 10 -44.36 1.95 -4.39
N VAL A 11 -44.03 3.16 -3.96
CA VAL A 11 -42.63 3.61 -3.77
C VAL A 11 -41.86 2.70 -2.80
N VAL A 12 -42.47 2.25 -1.70
CA VAL A 12 -41.84 1.31 -0.76
C VAL A 12 -41.61 -0.07 -1.40
N LYS A 13 -42.54 -0.57 -2.22
CA LYS A 13 -42.35 -1.85 -2.93
C LYS A 13 -41.25 -1.79 -3.98
N ASP A 14 -41.17 -0.70 -4.75
CA ASP A 14 -40.14 -0.53 -5.77
C ASP A 14 -38.76 -0.41 -5.12
N TYR A 15 -38.64 0.36 -4.02
CA TYR A 15 -37.41 0.44 -3.21
C TYR A 15 -36.99 -0.93 -2.65
N GLN A 16 -37.93 -1.71 -2.08
CA GLN A 16 -37.65 -3.07 -1.58
C GLN A 16 -37.18 -4.01 -2.68
N LYS A 17 -37.75 -3.92 -3.89
CA LYS A 17 -37.36 -4.73 -5.04
C LYS A 17 -35.98 -4.35 -5.58
N GLU A 18 -35.66 -3.05 -5.60
CA GLU A 18 -34.35 -2.57 -6.01
C GLU A 18 -33.26 -3.00 -5.02
N GLU A 19 -33.54 -2.93 -3.71
CA GLU A 19 -32.61 -3.37 -2.66
C GLU A 19 -32.39 -4.89 -2.66
N LEU A 20 -33.44 -5.70 -2.91
CA LEU A 20 -33.28 -7.15 -3.11
C LEU A 20 -32.37 -7.49 -4.31
N ASN A 21 -32.49 -6.74 -5.42
CA ASN A 21 -31.63 -6.93 -6.58
C ASN A 21 -30.16 -6.54 -6.28
N ARG A 22 -29.93 -5.51 -5.47
CA ARG A 22 -28.59 -5.10 -5.02
C ARG A 22 -27.96 -6.15 -4.11
N LEU A 23 -28.73 -6.71 -3.17
CA LEU A 23 -28.28 -7.79 -2.28
C LEU A 23 -27.94 -9.07 -3.06
N GLY A 24 -28.77 -9.48 -4.03
CA GLY A 24 -28.51 -10.66 -4.85
C GLY A 24 -27.22 -10.56 -5.68
N ASN A 25 -26.89 -9.37 -6.19
CA ASN A 25 -25.61 -9.13 -6.87
C ASN A 25 -24.41 -9.15 -5.90
N LYS A 26 -24.61 -8.75 -4.64
CA LYS A 26 -23.55 -8.69 -3.62
C LYS A 26 -23.12 -10.09 -3.16
N GLU A 27 -24.05 -10.99 -2.89
CA GLU A 27 -23.75 -12.38 -2.51
C GLU A 27 -22.99 -13.11 -3.62
N GLN A 28 -23.39 -12.92 -4.88
CA GLN A 28 -22.68 -13.48 -6.04
C GLN A 28 -21.25 -12.95 -6.17
N ASN A 29 -21.04 -11.65 -5.95
CA ASN A 29 -19.70 -11.03 -5.99
C ASN A 29 -18.79 -11.56 -4.84
N ILE A 30 -19.33 -11.79 -3.64
CA ILE A 30 -18.56 -12.38 -2.52
C ILE A 30 -18.20 -13.84 -2.80
N ALA A 31 -19.15 -14.66 -3.25
CA ALA A 31 -18.89 -16.06 -3.59
C ALA A 31 -17.82 -16.18 -4.69
N ARG A 32 -17.88 -15.31 -5.71
CA ARG A 32 -16.86 -15.21 -6.76
C ARG A 32 -15.49 -14.78 -6.21
N LEU A 33 -15.44 -13.91 -5.20
CA LEU A 33 -14.19 -13.49 -4.57
C LEU A 33 -13.55 -14.65 -3.77
N GLN A 34 -14.33 -15.43 -3.03
CA GLN A 34 -13.86 -16.65 -2.34
C GLN A 34 -13.35 -17.70 -3.34
N GLU A 35 -14.01 -17.87 -4.49
CA GLU A 35 -13.54 -18.75 -5.56
C GLU A 35 -12.21 -18.25 -6.16
N CYS A 36 -12.07 -16.93 -6.37
CA CYS A 36 -10.84 -16.26 -6.79
C CYS A 36 -9.67 -16.56 -5.84
N CYS A 37 -9.87 -16.45 -4.51
CA CYS A 37 -8.85 -16.77 -3.50
C CYS A 37 -8.42 -18.25 -3.51
N LYS A 38 -9.36 -19.18 -3.68
CA LYS A 38 -9.06 -20.61 -3.78
C LYS A 38 -8.23 -20.94 -5.01
N GLU A 39 -8.51 -20.30 -6.15
CA GLU A 39 -7.68 -20.44 -7.35
C GLU A 39 -6.30 -19.79 -7.18
N LEU A 40 -6.21 -18.61 -6.54
CA LEU A 40 -4.93 -17.96 -6.19
C LEU A 40 -4.04 -18.89 -5.34
N LEU A 41 -4.57 -19.48 -4.26
CA LEU A 41 -3.85 -20.44 -3.41
C LEU A 41 -3.38 -21.67 -4.21
N SER A 42 -4.25 -22.25 -5.05
CA SER A 42 -3.92 -23.42 -5.87
C SER A 42 -2.81 -23.14 -6.91
N LYS A 43 -2.78 -21.92 -7.47
CA LYS A 43 -1.70 -21.49 -8.38
C LYS A 43 -0.42 -21.17 -7.61
N LEU A 44 -0.50 -20.51 -6.44
CA LEU A 44 0.68 -20.20 -5.63
C LEU A 44 1.41 -21.46 -5.16
N ALA A 45 0.70 -22.50 -4.71
CA ALA A 45 1.31 -23.76 -4.29
C ALA A 45 2.14 -24.43 -5.41
N LYS A 46 1.74 -24.27 -6.68
CA LYS A 46 2.50 -24.75 -7.85
C LYS A 46 3.77 -23.92 -8.09
N ILE A 47 3.66 -22.59 -7.95
CA ILE A 47 4.77 -21.63 -8.06
C ILE A 47 5.82 -21.86 -6.95
N GLN A 48 5.37 -22.08 -5.70
CA GLN A 48 6.22 -22.46 -4.56
C GLN A 48 6.91 -23.80 -4.82
N SER A 49 6.18 -24.82 -5.26
CA SER A 49 6.75 -26.14 -5.58
C SER A 49 7.83 -26.07 -6.68
N ASN A 50 7.52 -25.40 -7.80
CA ASN A 50 8.48 -25.16 -8.87
C ASN A 50 9.69 -24.32 -8.37
N GLY A 51 9.46 -23.30 -7.53
CA GLY A 51 10.50 -22.46 -6.93
C GLY A 51 11.43 -23.23 -5.97
N GLY A 52 10.86 -24.15 -5.19
CA GLY A 52 11.60 -25.09 -4.35
C GLY A 52 12.49 -26.02 -5.16
N MET A 53 12.00 -26.59 -6.26
CA MET A 53 12.82 -27.41 -7.17
C MET A 53 13.98 -26.61 -7.78
N VAL A 54 13.70 -25.40 -8.28
CA VAL A 54 14.74 -24.47 -8.79
C VAL A 54 15.79 -24.19 -7.72
N TYR A 55 15.39 -23.90 -6.48
CA TYR A 55 16.30 -23.70 -5.36
C TYR A 55 17.14 -24.94 -5.07
N CYS A 56 16.55 -26.14 -5.01
CA CYS A 56 17.30 -27.39 -4.79
C CYS A 56 18.33 -27.66 -5.89
N ILE A 57 17.98 -27.43 -7.17
CA ILE A 57 18.91 -27.58 -8.30
C ILE A 57 20.08 -26.60 -8.18
N VAL A 58 19.80 -25.32 -7.93
CA VAL A 58 20.84 -24.29 -7.79
C VAL A 58 21.71 -24.52 -6.55
N ASN A 59 21.12 -24.90 -5.42
CA ASN A 59 21.83 -25.23 -4.19
C ASN A 59 22.76 -26.43 -4.36
N ALA A 60 22.37 -27.42 -5.18
CA ALA A 60 23.23 -28.56 -5.49
C ALA A 60 24.33 -28.23 -6.51
N ALA A 61 24.09 -27.32 -7.45
CA ALA A 61 24.98 -27.04 -8.58
C ALA A 61 25.93 -25.85 -8.38
N ASP A 62 25.56 -24.84 -7.58
CA ASP A 62 26.22 -23.53 -7.54
C ASP A 62 26.09 -22.84 -6.16
N TYR A 63 26.21 -23.61 -5.06
CA TYR A 63 26.09 -23.09 -3.69
C TYR A 63 27.07 -21.95 -3.38
N GLY A 64 26.61 -20.93 -2.65
CA GLY A 64 27.44 -19.78 -2.25
C GLY A 64 27.71 -18.75 -3.36
N SER A 65 27.20 -18.97 -4.58
CA SER A 65 27.31 -18.03 -5.70
C SER A 65 26.28 -16.89 -5.64
N ASP A 66 26.43 -15.93 -6.56
CA ASP A 66 25.39 -14.95 -6.87
C ASP A 66 24.09 -15.61 -7.36
N LEU A 67 24.18 -16.73 -8.10
CA LEU A 67 23.00 -17.47 -8.57
C LEU A 67 22.22 -18.06 -7.40
N PHE A 68 22.93 -18.70 -6.47
CA PHE A 68 22.36 -19.21 -5.24
C PHE A 68 21.73 -18.09 -4.42
N SER A 69 22.42 -16.97 -4.25
CA SER A 69 21.92 -15.80 -3.52
C SER A 69 20.66 -15.19 -4.15
N LEU A 70 20.59 -15.09 -5.48
CA LEU A 70 19.41 -14.64 -6.22
C LEU A 70 18.25 -15.64 -6.13
N THR A 71 18.55 -16.94 -6.20
CA THR A 71 17.55 -18.01 -6.13
C THR A 71 16.95 -18.16 -4.74
N ALA A 72 17.76 -18.03 -3.69
CA ALA A 72 17.31 -17.98 -2.30
C ALA A 72 16.36 -16.78 -2.06
N LYS A 73 16.74 -15.59 -2.54
CA LYS A 73 15.87 -14.39 -2.51
C LYS A 73 14.56 -14.60 -3.27
N ALA A 74 14.61 -15.22 -4.45
CA ALA A 74 13.42 -15.56 -5.23
C ALA A 74 12.48 -16.48 -4.45
N LYS A 75 13.00 -17.61 -3.92
CA LYS A 75 12.23 -18.58 -3.15
C LYS A 75 11.57 -17.93 -1.94
N ASN A 76 12.33 -17.24 -1.10
CA ASN A 76 11.79 -16.61 0.12
C ASN A 76 10.71 -15.58 -0.21
N SER A 77 10.88 -14.78 -1.27
CA SER A 77 9.88 -13.79 -1.71
C SER A 77 8.57 -14.43 -2.17
N ILE A 78 8.63 -15.65 -2.74
CA ILE A 78 7.48 -16.44 -3.17
C ILE A 78 6.77 -17.07 -1.96
N ASP A 79 7.52 -17.62 -1.00
CA ASP A 79 6.94 -18.22 0.21
C ASP A 79 6.19 -17.19 1.07
N ASP A 80 6.71 -15.96 1.10
CA ASP A 80 6.14 -14.75 1.70
C ASP A 80 4.74 -14.31 1.18
N LEU A 81 4.21 -14.99 0.15
CA LEU A 81 2.91 -14.70 -0.47
C LEU A 81 1.76 -15.52 0.13
N GLU A 82 2.03 -16.73 0.61
CA GLU A 82 1.02 -17.67 1.13
C GLU A 82 0.29 -17.16 2.40
N PRO A 83 0.98 -16.62 3.43
CA PRO A 83 0.28 -16.06 4.59
C PRO A 83 -0.64 -14.90 4.20
N ILE A 84 -0.31 -14.12 3.17
CA ILE A 84 -1.13 -12.98 2.72
C ILE A 84 -2.46 -13.46 2.13
N ILE A 85 -2.45 -14.46 1.22
CA ILE A 85 -3.73 -14.97 0.68
C ILE A 85 -4.55 -15.67 1.76
N THR A 86 -3.90 -16.37 2.69
CA THR A 86 -4.57 -17.03 3.82
C THR A 86 -5.28 -16.00 4.71
N GLU A 87 -4.64 -14.86 4.97
CA GLU A 87 -5.22 -13.74 5.71
C GLU A 87 -6.40 -13.12 4.94
N ILE A 88 -6.27 -12.91 3.62
CA ILE A 88 -7.35 -12.46 2.74
C ILE A 88 -8.57 -13.38 2.84
N ASP A 89 -8.39 -14.69 2.64
CA ASP A 89 -9.50 -15.67 2.64
C ASP A 89 -10.27 -15.61 3.97
N SER A 90 -9.55 -15.57 5.10
CA SER A 90 -10.15 -15.42 6.44
C SER A 90 -10.90 -14.10 6.65
N ASN A 91 -10.47 -13.02 6.00
CA ASN A 91 -11.09 -11.70 6.11
C ASN A 91 -12.30 -11.53 5.18
N ILE A 92 -12.45 -12.32 4.11
CA ILE A 92 -13.64 -12.29 3.24
C ILE A 92 -14.89 -12.64 4.04
N ASP A 93 -14.84 -13.65 4.90
CA ASP A 93 -15.97 -14.08 5.72
C ASP A 93 -16.40 -12.98 6.70
N SER A 94 -15.46 -12.19 7.22
CA SER A 94 -15.75 -11.02 8.07
C SER A 94 -16.52 -9.90 7.33
N CYS A 95 -16.43 -9.85 5.99
CA CYS A 95 -17.16 -8.89 5.16
C CYS A 95 -18.63 -9.30 4.93
N VAL A 96 -18.99 -10.56 5.18
CA VAL A 96 -20.39 -11.05 5.07
C VAL A 96 -21.22 -10.58 6.27
N ILE A 97 -20.65 -10.65 7.48
CA ILE A 97 -21.36 -10.48 8.75
C ILE A 97 -21.76 -9.01 9.02
N ASN A 98 -21.01 -8.03 8.52
CA ASN A 98 -21.29 -6.60 8.74
C ASN A 98 -22.40 -6.01 7.86
N SER A 99 -23.12 -6.83 7.08
CA SER A 99 -24.08 -6.36 6.06
C SER A 99 -25.37 -5.72 6.61
N GLU A 100 -25.77 -6.02 7.84
CA GLU A 100 -26.92 -5.36 8.51
C GLU A 100 -26.53 -3.98 9.13
N GLY A 101 -25.25 -3.63 9.16
CA GLY A 101 -24.68 -2.48 9.89
C GLY A 101 -24.10 -1.36 9.01
N ARG A 102 -24.96 -0.52 8.43
CA ARG A 102 -24.75 0.85 7.86
C ARG A 102 -23.30 1.41 7.68
N LYS A 103 -22.97 1.71 6.41
CA LYS A 103 -22.19 2.86 5.85
C LYS A 103 -20.72 3.14 6.31
N SER A 104 -19.77 2.86 5.38
CA SER A 104 -18.40 3.44 5.15
C SER A 104 -17.30 3.21 6.23
N ILE A 105 -16.08 3.80 6.21
CA ILE A 105 -14.82 3.86 5.38
C ILE A 105 -13.69 4.35 6.34
N PHE A 106 -12.50 3.72 6.45
CA PHE A 106 -11.13 4.35 6.46
C PHE A 106 -9.93 3.49 6.97
N ASN A 107 -8.72 3.94 6.56
CA ASN A 107 -7.32 3.47 6.73
C ASN A 107 -6.68 2.57 5.64
N THR A 108 -5.53 3.03 5.14
CA THR A 108 -4.82 2.76 3.85
C THR A 108 -4.02 1.44 3.79
N PRO A 109 -3.67 0.92 2.59
CA PRO A 109 -2.43 1.29 1.91
C PRO A 109 -2.55 1.27 0.37
N SER A 110 -1.60 1.93 -0.27
CA SER A 110 -1.18 1.55 -1.62
C SER A 110 0.35 1.69 -1.69
N ASN A 111 1.02 0.56 -1.91
CA ASN A 111 2.46 0.43 -1.65
C ASN A 111 3.34 1.36 -2.51
N GLN A 112 2.84 1.99 -3.57
CA GLN A 112 3.67 2.80 -4.48
C GLN A 112 4.29 4.03 -3.79
N TRP A 113 3.53 4.77 -2.99
CA TRP A 113 4.03 5.98 -2.30
C TRP A 113 4.85 5.64 -1.06
N GLN A 114 4.49 4.57 -0.34
CA GLN A 114 5.32 4.03 0.74
C GLN A 114 6.64 3.48 0.20
N LEU A 115 6.67 2.79 -0.94
CA LEU A 115 7.92 2.34 -1.59
C LEU A 115 8.79 3.50 -2.06
N LEU A 116 8.20 4.58 -2.58
CA LEU A 116 8.95 5.79 -2.95
C LEU A 116 9.51 6.51 -1.72
N ASN A 117 8.68 6.81 -0.72
CA ASN A 117 9.16 7.48 0.49
C ASN A 117 10.15 6.59 1.29
N LYS A 118 9.99 5.27 1.29
CA LYS A 118 10.95 4.30 1.84
C LYS A 118 12.24 4.20 1.02
N ALA A 119 12.20 4.40 -0.30
CA ALA A 119 13.40 4.57 -1.12
C ALA A 119 14.13 5.90 -0.81
N PHE A 120 13.42 6.90 -0.27
CA PHE A 120 13.97 8.12 0.32
C PHE A 120 14.16 8.04 1.85
N ASN A 121 14.11 6.83 2.43
CA ASN A 121 14.31 6.54 3.85
C ASN A 121 13.41 7.34 4.83
N LEU A 122 12.16 7.59 4.41
CA LEU A 122 11.13 8.33 5.14
C LEU A 122 9.85 7.51 5.22
N ASP A 123 9.64 6.71 6.27
CA ASP A 123 8.35 6.03 6.49
C ASP A 123 7.27 7.00 7.02
N PHE A 124 6.94 8.01 6.21
CA PHE A 124 6.00 9.09 6.52
C PHE A 124 4.55 8.60 6.49
N GLU A 125 3.92 8.60 7.65
CA GLU A 125 2.61 8.03 7.90
C GLU A 125 1.76 8.99 8.75
N ILE A 126 0.45 9.00 8.48
CA ILE A 126 -0.53 9.79 9.20
C ILE A 126 -1.67 8.85 9.61
N THR A 127 -1.91 8.76 10.91
CA THR A 127 -3.01 7.97 11.49
C THR A 127 -3.86 8.85 12.40
N PHE A 128 -5.16 8.56 12.49
CA PHE A 128 -6.09 9.29 13.36
C PHE A 128 -6.40 8.47 14.60
N SER A 129 -6.33 9.09 15.77
CA SER A 129 -6.72 8.46 17.03
C SER A 129 -8.17 8.82 17.42
N PRO A 130 -8.89 7.94 18.13
CA PRO A 130 -10.32 8.14 18.46
C PRO A 130 -10.61 9.39 19.30
N ASP A 131 -9.60 9.95 19.98
CA ASP A 131 -9.69 11.17 20.77
C ASP A 131 -9.59 12.48 19.93
N GLY A 132 -9.62 12.37 18.61
CA GLY A 132 -9.55 13.53 17.71
C GLY A 132 -8.15 14.12 17.59
N LYS A 133 -7.10 13.32 17.80
CA LYS A 133 -5.73 13.68 17.43
C LYS A 133 -5.31 12.94 16.16
N MET A 134 -4.26 13.46 15.55
CA MET A 134 -3.62 12.95 14.36
C MET A 134 -2.17 12.63 14.74
N LYS A 135 -1.82 11.36 14.67
CA LYS A 135 -0.46 10.86 14.85
C LYS A 135 0.28 11.00 13.52
N VAL A 136 1.36 11.75 13.52
CA VAL A 136 2.30 11.83 12.39
C VAL A 136 3.56 11.09 12.79
N SER A 137 3.95 10.11 11.99
CA SER A 137 5.16 9.30 12.21
C SER A 137 6.05 9.32 10.97
N TYR A 138 7.37 9.42 11.16
CA TYR A 138 8.34 9.42 10.08
C TYR A 138 9.71 8.96 10.58
N ASP A 139 10.44 8.24 9.73
CA ASP A 139 11.83 7.88 10.02
C ASP A 139 12.70 9.15 9.92
N PRO A 140 13.72 9.33 10.79
CA PRO A 140 14.66 10.43 10.64
C PRO A 140 15.44 10.27 9.33
N LEU A 141 15.52 11.35 8.54
CA LEU A 141 16.50 11.42 7.44
C LEU A 141 17.90 11.17 8.01
N MET A 142 18.63 10.26 7.38
CA MET A 142 20.03 9.94 7.68
C MET A 142 20.89 10.28 6.47
N HIS A 143 22.17 10.58 6.68
CA HIS A 143 23.11 10.72 5.58
C HIS A 143 23.24 9.37 4.84
N PRO A 144 23.23 9.32 3.49
CA PRO A 144 23.40 8.06 2.75
C PRO A 144 24.78 7.39 2.86
N GLN A 145 25.69 7.89 3.71
CA GLN A 145 27.07 7.42 3.86
C GLN A 145 27.55 7.34 5.31
N ASP A 146 26.83 7.91 6.28
CA ASP A 146 27.15 7.83 7.70
C ASP A 146 25.87 7.98 8.56
N GLU A 147 25.96 7.67 9.86
CA GLU A 147 24.82 7.73 10.79
C GLU A 147 24.54 9.16 11.30
N ARG A 148 25.15 10.21 10.74
CA ARG A 148 24.91 11.58 11.19
C ARG A 148 23.53 12.06 10.70
N GLN A 149 22.80 12.73 11.58
CA GLN A 149 21.53 13.37 11.23
C GLN A 149 21.81 14.71 10.52
N PRO A 150 21.39 14.90 9.25
CA PRO A 150 21.60 16.14 8.50
C PRO A 150 20.54 17.22 8.82
N ILE A 151 19.51 16.85 9.59
CA ILE A 151 18.33 17.66 9.92
C ILE A 151 18.68 18.76 10.91
N GLY A 152 18.32 20.01 10.59
CA GLY A 152 18.26 21.10 11.58
C GLY A 152 16.86 21.28 12.15
N GLU A 153 15.81 21.31 11.31
CA GLU A 153 14.42 21.43 11.74
C GLU A 153 13.49 20.65 10.80
N SER A 154 12.46 20.00 11.34
CA SER A 154 11.41 19.32 10.55
C SER A 154 10.05 20.00 10.77
N TYR A 155 9.23 20.03 9.73
CA TYR A 155 7.92 20.68 9.72
C TYR A 155 6.88 19.84 8.99
N TYR A 156 5.69 19.79 9.55
CA TYR A 156 4.50 19.24 8.95
C TYR A 156 3.60 20.36 8.43
N LEU A 157 3.12 20.23 7.19
CA LEU A 157 2.12 21.14 6.62
C LEU A 157 1.06 20.37 5.82
N VAL A 158 -0.09 21.00 5.59
CA VAL A 158 -1.24 20.42 4.87
C VAL A 158 -1.69 21.35 3.74
N VAL A 159 -2.10 20.79 2.61
CA VAL A 159 -2.80 21.49 1.53
C VAL A 159 -4.21 20.91 1.37
N GLN A 160 -5.16 21.75 0.94
CA GLN A 160 -6.48 21.29 0.52
C GLN A 160 -6.43 20.91 -0.97
N ASN A 161 -7.18 19.87 -1.34
CA ASN A 161 -7.26 19.28 -2.67
C ASN A 161 -6.07 18.37 -3.07
N TRP A 162 -6.37 17.36 -3.90
CA TRP A 162 -5.46 16.27 -4.27
C TRP A 162 -4.55 16.60 -5.47
N ASP A 163 -5.02 17.47 -6.38
CA ASP A 163 -4.30 17.97 -7.55
C ASP A 163 -3.23 19.03 -7.22
N TYR A 164 -3.04 19.38 -5.95
CA TYR A 164 -2.15 20.47 -5.54
C TYR A 164 -0.69 20.01 -5.56
N GLU A 165 0.01 20.27 -6.66
CA GLU A 165 1.46 20.12 -6.72
C GLU A 165 2.16 21.21 -5.88
N LEU A 166 3.04 20.79 -4.99
CA LEU A 166 3.74 21.65 -4.05
C LEU A 166 5.25 21.57 -4.31
N THR A 167 5.85 22.71 -4.64
CA THR A 167 7.28 22.84 -4.93
C THR A 167 8.03 23.47 -3.76
N LEU A 168 9.31 23.12 -3.58
CA LEU A 168 10.16 23.66 -2.51
C LEU A 168 10.14 25.19 -2.43
N ASN A 169 10.38 25.87 -3.55
CA ASN A 169 10.33 27.33 -3.67
C ASN A 169 8.99 27.93 -3.18
N LYS A 170 7.86 27.24 -3.39
CA LYS A 170 6.55 27.69 -2.90
C LYS A 170 6.42 27.51 -1.38
N VAL A 171 6.99 26.45 -0.82
CA VAL A 171 7.04 26.20 0.62
C VAL A 171 7.90 27.25 1.32
N GLU A 172 9.09 27.52 0.79
CA GLU A 172 10.03 28.52 1.34
C GLU A 172 9.43 29.94 1.33
N ASN A 173 8.78 30.35 0.23
CA ASN A 173 8.15 31.67 0.14
C ASN A 173 6.84 31.82 0.94
N THR A 174 6.21 30.72 1.35
CA THR A 174 4.95 30.72 2.14
C THR A 174 5.19 30.32 3.60
N PHE A 175 6.46 30.30 4.05
CA PHE A 175 6.81 29.81 5.39
C PHE A 175 6.23 30.72 6.49
N ASN A 176 5.33 30.15 7.30
CA ASN A 176 4.58 30.85 8.35
C ASN A 176 4.33 29.90 9.53
N ASP A 177 4.77 30.26 10.74
CA ASP A 177 4.67 29.43 11.96
C ASP A 177 3.22 29.03 12.33
N SER A 178 2.21 29.73 11.80
CA SER A 178 0.79 29.38 12.01
C SER A 178 0.24 28.29 11.07
N VAL A 179 0.99 27.93 10.04
CA VAL A 179 0.69 26.85 9.07
C VAL A 179 1.65 25.67 9.23
N PHE A 180 2.92 25.97 9.53
CA PHE A 180 4.00 25.00 9.61
C PHE A 180 4.14 24.48 11.04
N ILE A 181 3.68 23.25 11.26
CA ILE A 181 3.77 22.61 12.58
C ILE A 181 5.17 22.04 12.74
N LYS A 182 6.00 22.68 13.56
CA LYS A 182 7.34 22.18 13.89
C LYS A 182 7.24 20.80 14.53
N LEU A 183 8.01 19.87 13.99
CA LEU A 183 8.16 18.52 14.49
C LEU A 183 9.42 18.47 15.34
N GLU A 184 9.26 18.28 16.64
CA GLU A 184 10.38 18.08 17.55
C GLU A 184 11.00 16.70 17.28
N SER A 185 12.28 16.67 16.93
CA SER A 185 13.04 15.43 16.85
C SER A 185 13.29 14.89 18.26
N SER A 186 13.06 13.60 18.45
CA SER A 186 13.52 12.90 19.65
C SER A 186 14.91 12.33 19.38
N ASP A 187 15.94 12.84 20.05
CA ASP A 187 17.36 12.59 19.73
C ASP A 187 17.81 11.12 19.71
N ASN A 188 16.96 10.17 20.14
CA ASN A 188 17.31 8.75 20.28
C ASN A 188 16.20 7.76 19.83
N SER A 189 15.21 8.16 19.02
CA SER A 189 14.22 7.21 18.49
C SER A 189 14.52 6.81 17.03
N ALA A 190 14.27 5.54 16.71
CA ALA A 190 14.36 5.03 15.33
C ALA A 190 13.28 5.63 14.40
N ARG A 191 12.23 6.25 14.96
CA ARG A 191 11.11 6.83 14.20
C ARG A 191 10.45 7.95 15.01
N ASN A 192 10.53 9.18 14.51
CA ASN A 192 9.87 10.32 15.12
C ASN A 192 8.35 10.14 15.06
N THR A 193 7.65 10.51 16.14
CA THR A 193 6.19 10.41 16.26
C THR A 193 5.67 11.59 17.07
N ILE A 194 4.75 12.35 16.50
CA ILE A 194 4.07 13.45 17.18
C ILE A 194 2.55 13.23 17.17
N MET A 195 1.87 13.69 18.23
CA MET A 195 0.41 13.75 18.31
C MET A 195 -0.04 15.19 18.15
N ILE A 196 -0.71 15.51 17.04
CA ILE A 196 -1.21 16.84 16.71
C ILE A 196 -2.74 16.86 16.88
N ASN A 197 -3.31 17.88 17.52
CA ASN A 197 -4.77 18.04 17.51
C ASN A 197 -5.19 18.58 16.12
N TRP A 198 -6.01 17.83 15.37
CA TRP A 198 -6.33 18.21 13.99
C TRP A 198 -7.09 19.54 13.89
N ALA A 199 -7.80 19.94 14.94
CA ALA A 199 -8.51 21.22 15.00
C ALA A 199 -7.56 22.44 15.07
N GLN A 200 -6.28 22.24 15.41
CA GLN A 200 -5.25 23.27 15.40
C GLN A 200 -4.53 23.38 14.05
N ILE A 201 -4.76 22.44 13.13
CA ILE A 201 -4.08 22.41 11.83
C ILE A 201 -4.77 23.39 10.87
N LYS A 202 -3.95 24.22 10.23
CA LYS A 202 -4.34 25.02 9.07
C LYS A 202 -3.74 24.42 7.79
N THR A 203 -4.43 24.63 6.68
CA THR A 203 -3.87 24.39 5.34
C THR A 203 -2.91 25.51 4.96
N LEU A 204 -2.16 25.33 3.88
CA LEU A 204 -1.28 26.34 3.28
C LEU A 204 -2.02 27.64 2.90
N ASP A 205 -3.33 27.58 2.63
CA ASP A 205 -4.20 28.74 2.40
C ASP A 205 -4.76 29.33 3.73
N GLU A 206 -4.14 29.03 4.88
CA GLU A 206 -4.53 29.39 6.25
C GLU A 206 -5.93 28.92 6.73
N LYS A 207 -6.64 28.10 5.95
CA LYS A 207 -7.97 27.58 6.31
C LYS A 207 -7.84 26.44 7.33
N SER A 208 -8.66 26.44 8.38
CA SER A 208 -8.79 25.27 9.27
C SER A 208 -9.30 24.05 8.50
N LEU A 209 -8.88 22.85 8.92
CA LEU A 209 -9.40 21.60 8.36
C LEU A 209 -10.92 21.48 8.58
N GLN A 210 -11.61 20.97 7.57
CA GLN A 210 -13.06 20.78 7.53
C GLN A 210 -13.39 19.30 7.36
N LEU A 211 -14.58 18.91 7.81
CA LEU A 211 -15.06 17.54 7.64
C LEU A 211 -15.37 17.26 6.17
N ASN A 212 -15.10 16.03 5.72
CA ASN A 212 -15.37 15.52 4.37
C ASN A 212 -14.72 16.34 3.24
N GLN A 213 -13.57 16.96 3.52
CA GLN A 213 -12.72 17.66 2.55
C GLN A 213 -11.40 16.91 2.37
N ASN A 214 -10.92 16.79 1.14
CA ASN A 214 -9.67 16.10 0.82
C ASN A 214 -8.46 16.98 1.11
N TYR A 215 -7.49 16.42 1.82
CA TYR A 215 -6.25 17.04 2.26
C TYR A 215 -5.04 16.20 1.88
N ARG A 216 -3.90 16.84 1.71
CA ARG A 216 -2.60 16.18 1.50
C ARG A 216 -1.57 16.83 2.39
N ALA A 217 -0.72 16.04 3.02
CA ALA A 217 0.32 16.53 3.92
C ALA A 217 1.71 16.37 3.32
N TYR A 218 2.63 17.22 3.76
CA TYR A 218 4.03 17.21 3.34
C TYR A 218 4.93 17.35 4.56
N LEU A 219 6.07 16.67 4.52
CA LEU A 219 7.17 16.86 5.46
C LEU A 219 8.20 17.78 4.79
N TYR A 220 8.40 18.96 5.37
CA TYR A 220 9.44 19.90 4.97
C TYR A 220 10.57 19.87 6.00
N VAL A 221 11.82 19.72 5.56
CA VAL A 221 12.99 19.55 6.43
C VAL A 221 14.07 20.56 6.05
N LYS A 222 14.39 21.45 6.99
CA LYS A 222 15.54 22.34 6.89
C LYS A 222 16.80 21.57 7.26
N LEU A 223 17.76 21.51 6.36
CA LEU A 223 19.05 20.85 6.55
C LEU A 223 20.06 21.81 7.18
N HIS A 224 20.97 21.28 8.00
CA HIS A 224 22.03 22.10 8.60
C HIS A 224 22.97 22.71 7.54
N ASN A 225 23.32 23.99 7.72
CA ASN A 225 24.25 24.70 6.83
C ASN A 225 25.64 24.04 6.73
N THR A 226 26.08 23.29 7.74
CA THR A 226 27.29 22.47 7.70
C THR A 226 27.12 21.31 6.71
N TYR A 227 26.06 20.52 6.86
CA TYR A 227 25.72 19.42 5.96
C TYR A 227 25.57 19.90 4.50
N LYS A 228 24.80 20.97 4.26
CA LYS A 228 24.61 21.57 2.92
C LYS A 228 25.94 21.88 2.22
N ARG A 229 26.94 22.35 2.97
CA ARG A 229 28.31 22.60 2.46
C ARG A 229 29.10 21.33 2.23
N GLU A 230 28.99 20.33 3.11
CA GLU A 230 29.67 19.03 2.97
C GLU A 230 29.23 18.28 1.70
N VAL A 231 27.93 18.24 1.41
CA VAL A 231 27.39 17.57 0.20
C VAL A 231 27.27 18.47 -1.03
N ASN A 232 27.67 19.74 -0.92
CA ASN A 232 27.53 20.78 -1.97
C ASN A 232 26.09 20.87 -2.56
N ASN A 233 25.09 20.74 -1.70
CA ASN A 233 23.68 20.96 -2.03
C ASN A 233 23.08 21.96 -1.04
N PHE A 234 22.58 23.08 -1.54
CA PHE A 234 22.08 24.19 -0.71
C PHE A 234 20.56 24.17 -0.52
N GLU A 235 19.84 23.30 -1.22
CA GLU A 235 18.38 23.17 -1.14
C GLU A 235 17.96 22.50 0.19
N ASP A 236 16.80 22.89 0.71
CA ASP A 236 16.12 22.15 1.77
C ASP A 236 15.30 20.99 1.21
N PHE A 237 14.91 20.04 2.06
CA PHE A 237 14.20 18.84 1.61
C PHE A 237 12.69 19.01 1.75
N LEU A 238 11.94 18.66 0.70
CA LEU A 238 10.49 18.53 0.73
C LEU A 238 10.10 17.11 0.32
N SER A 239 9.32 16.43 1.16
CA SER A 239 8.82 15.09 0.83
C SER A 239 7.83 15.14 -0.34
N LEU A 240 7.61 13.99 -0.96
CA LEU A 240 6.40 13.80 -1.74
C LEU A 240 5.17 13.93 -0.84
N GLY A 241 4.05 14.39 -1.41
CA GLY A 241 2.81 14.56 -0.66
C GLY A 241 2.24 13.20 -0.21
N SER A 242 1.70 13.16 1.01
CA SER A 242 1.03 12.00 1.60
C SER A 242 -0.06 11.44 0.69
N PHE A 243 -0.59 10.27 1.05
CA PHE A 243 -1.89 9.88 0.51
C PHE A 243 -2.97 10.91 0.90
N PRO A 244 -3.95 11.22 0.03
CA PRO A 244 -5.05 12.12 0.39
C PRO A 244 -5.90 11.58 1.55
N PHE A 245 -6.26 12.43 2.51
CA PHE A 245 -7.09 12.08 3.66
C PHE A 245 -8.24 13.07 3.84
N PHE A 246 -9.33 12.65 4.48
CA PHE A 246 -10.40 13.55 4.92
C PHE A 246 -10.88 13.19 6.33
N ILE A 247 -11.46 14.16 7.03
CA ILE A 247 -11.88 14.00 8.43
C ILE A 247 -13.39 13.74 8.47
N ASN A 248 -13.83 12.68 9.16
CA ASN A 248 -15.24 12.31 9.29
C ASN A 248 -15.62 12.09 10.77
N LYS A 249 -16.91 12.15 11.09
CA LYS A 249 -17.47 12.00 12.45
C LYS A 249 -17.94 10.59 12.80
N ASN A 250 -18.00 9.67 11.85
CA ASN A 250 -18.51 8.32 12.07
C ASN A 250 -17.36 7.36 12.43
N LEU A 251 -17.62 6.41 13.34
CA LEU A 251 -16.85 5.18 13.47
C LEU A 251 -17.31 4.18 12.40
N GLN A 252 -16.38 3.40 11.86
CA GLN A 252 -16.49 2.81 10.52
C GLN A 252 -15.97 1.37 10.55
N ALA A 253 -16.57 0.46 9.77
CA ALA A 253 -16.20 -0.96 9.78
C ALA A 253 -14.90 -1.20 8.98
N ILE A 254 -13.95 -1.92 9.58
CA ILE A 254 -12.55 -2.01 9.13
C ILE A 254 -12.34 -3.03 7.98
N SER A 255 -13.26 -3.98 7.77
CA SER A 255 -12.98 -5.23 7.04
C SER A 255 -12.78 -5.12 5.53
N GLN A 256 -13.61 -4.35 4.80
CA GLN A 256 -13.53 -4.30 3.33
C GLN A 256 -12.28 -3.58 2.83
N LEU A 257 -11.94 -2.47 3.48
CA LEU A 257 -10.74 -1.72 3.14
C LEU A 257 -9.50 -2.54 3.49
N LEU A 258 -9.48 -3.24 4.64
CA LEU A 258 -8.45 -4.23 5.02
C LEU A 258 -8.20 -5.26 3.89
N LEU A 259 -9.26 -5.72 3.22
CA LEU A 259 -9.14 -6.67 2.13
C LEU A 259 -8.43 -6.09 0.90
N TYR A 260 -8.81 -4.88 0.48
CA TYR A 260 -8.17 -4.18 -0.64
C TYR A 260 -6.66 -3.99 -0.39
N GLN A 261 -6.26 -3.71 0.86
CA GLN A 261 -4.85 -3.61 1.27
C GLN A 261 -4.05 -4.85 0.94
N GLN A 262 -4.61 -5.99 1.29
CA GLN A 262 -3.94 -7.27 1.25
C GLN A 262 -3.81 -7.73 -0.20
N PHE A 263 -4.85 -7.52 -1.03
CA PHE A 263 -4.77 -7.76 -2.47
C PHE A 263 -3.79 -6.83 -3.20
N GLU A 264 -3.74 -5.52 -2.89
CA GLU A 264 -2.72 -4.64 -3.46
C GLU A 264 -1.31 -5.09 -3.04
N THR A 265 -1.10 -5.41 -1.75
CA THR A 265 0.19 -5.87 -1.23
C THR A 265 0.63 -7.19 -1.86
N PHE A 266 -0.29 -8.12 -2.01
CA PHE A 266 -0.09 -9.38 -2.74
C PHE A 266 0.34 -9.11 -4.19
N LYS A 267 -0.37 -8.23 -4.92
CA LYS A 267 -0.05 -7.83 -6.29
C LYS A 267 1.38 -7.29 -6.40
N TYR A 268 1.82 -6.38 -5.53
CA TYR A 268 3.18 -5.83 -5.62
C TYR A 268 4.27 -6.85 -5.27
N LYS A 269 4.09 -7.67 -4.22
CA LYS A 269 5.02 -8.76 -3.92
C LYS A 269 5.10 -9.76 -5.10
N LEU A 270 3.97 -10.05 -5.75
CA LEU A 270 3.93 -10.95 -6.90
C LEU A 270 4.63 -10.37 -8.15
N ILE A 271 4.43 -9.08 -8.45
CA ILE A 271 5.19 -8.37 -9.50
C ILE A 271 6.70 -8.42 -9.21
N TYR A 272 7.11 -8.22 -7.95
CA TYR A 272 8.51 -8.33 -7.53
C TYR A 272 9.06 -9.75 -7.72
N CYS A 273 8.33 -10.78 -7.30
CA CYS A 273 8.69 -12.19 -7.56
C CYS A 273 8.82 -12.52 -9.04
N THR A 274 7.91 -11.96 -9.86
CA THR A 274 7.93 -12.10 -11.33
C THR A 274 9.20 -11.47 -11.91
N ASN A 275 9.60 -10.29 -11.43
CA ASN A 275 10.82 -9.61 -11.85
C ASN A 275 12.10 -10.35 -11.42
N ILE A 276 12.18 -10.88 -10.19
CA ILE A 276 13.33 -11.72 -9.79
C ILE A 276 13.39 -12.98 -10.67
N THR A 277 12.26 -13.67 -10.88
CA THR A 277 12.20 -14.90 -11.67
C THR A 277 12.60 -14.65 -13.14
N ASN A 278 12.21 -13.50 -13.71
CA ASN A 278 12.66 -13.06 -15.02
C ASN A 278 14.18 -12.83 -15.07
N ASN A 279 14.74 -12.14 -14.08
CA ASN A 279 16.18 -11.88 -14.00
C ASN A 279 16.98 -13.18 -13.83
N LEU A 280 16.49 -14.10 -12.99
CA LEU A 280 17.04 -15.44 -12.78
C LEU A 280 17.02 -16.26 -14.07
N LEU A 281 15.89 -16.33 -14.78
CA LEU A 281 15.77 -17.00 -16.08
C LEU A 281 16.76 -16.42 -17.10
N ASN A 282 16.82 -15.09 -17.23
CA ASN A 282 17.75 -14.41 -18.14
C ASN A 282 19.22 -14.73 -17.82
N TRP A 283 19.58 -14.78 -16.54
CA TRP A 283 20.94 -15.10 -16.09
C TRP A 283 21.30 -16.56 -16.35
N VAL A 284 20.39 -17.49 -16.01
CA VAL A 284 20.56 -18.94 -16.26
C VAL A 284 20.67 -19.23 -17.76
N VAL A 285 19.85 -18.62 -18.62
CA VAL A 285 19.93 -18.78 -20.08
C VAL A 285 21.27 -18.26 -20.62
N ARG A 286 21.74 -17.09 -20.17
CA ARG A 286 23.05 -16.55 -20.55
C ARG A 286 24.19 -17.44 -20.10
N LYS A 287 24.15 -17.99 -18.88
CA LYS A 287 25.17 -18.91 -18.38
C LYS A 287 25.12 -20.25 -19.09
N LYS A 288 23.94 -20.79 -19.41
CA LYS A 288 23.79 -22.05 -20.18
C LYS A 288 24.39 -21.95 -21.58
N ALA A 289 24.28 -20.79 -22.23
CA ALA A 289 24.91 -20.53 -23.52
C ALA A 289 26.46 -20.59 -23.47
N VAL A 290 27.07 -20.45 -22.29
CA VAL A 290 28.52 -20.53 -22.06
C VAL A 290 28.93 -21.84 -21.35
N ASN A 291 28.02 -22.46 -20.60
CA ASN A 291 28.23 -23.69 -19.86
C ASN A 291 27.06 -24.68 -20.09
N SER A 292 27.29 -25.66 -20.96
CA SER A 292 26.31 -26.69 -21.33
C SER A 292 25.92 -27.64 -20.18
N LEU A 293 26.66 -27.64 -19.06
CA LEU A 293 26.32 -28.44 -17.87
C LEU A 293 25.10 -27.90 -17.10
N ILE A 294 24.64 -26.68 -17.40
CA ILE A 294 23.41 -26.12 -16.83
C ILE A 294 22.21 -26.83 -17.47
N SER A 295 21.45 -27.59 -16.66
CA SER A 295 20.34 -28.42 -17.12
C SER A 295 19.25 -27.64 -17.88
N ASP A 296 18.76 -28.22 -18.98
CA ASP A 296 17.56 -27.76 -19.68
C ASP A 296 16.30 -27.80 -18.81
N GLU A 297 16.28 -28.69 -17.81
CA GLU A 297 15.20 -28.80 -16.83
C GLU A 297 15.10 -27.52 -15.98
N LEU A 298 16.22 -26.90 -15.61
CA LEU A 298 16.24 -25.65 -14.86
C LEU A 298 15.63 -24.48 -15.67
N VAL A 299 15.98 -24.40 -16.97
CA VAL A 299 15.39 -23.41 -17.90
C VAL A 299 13.89 -23.67 -18.10
N THR A 300 13.50 -24.94 -18.21
CA THR A 300 12.10 -25.36 -18.37
C THR A 300 11.27 -25.00 -17.14
N LEU A 301 11.76 -25.32 -15.94
CA LEU A 301 11.13 -24.99 -14.66
C LEU A 301 10.99 -23.47 -14.48
N LEU A 302 12.05 -22.68 -14.74
CA LEU A 302 12.00 -21.23 -14.66
C LEU A 302 11.02 -20.61 -15.67
N THR A 303 10.95 -21.14 -16.89
CA THR A 303 10.01 -20.69 -17.92
C THR A 303 8.56 -21.00 -17.55
N LYS A 304 8.31 -22.19 -17.01
CA LYS A 304 7.01 -22.61 -16.47
C LYS A 304 6.59 -21.72 -15.30
N ASN A 305 7.49 -21.49 -14.34
CA ASN A 305 7.21 -20.69 -13.14
C ASN A 305 6.89 -19.23 -13.49
N LYS A 306 7.64 -18.64 -14.43
CA LYS A 306 7.33 -17.33 -15.03
C LYS A 306 5.92 -17.27 -15.63
N LYS A 307 5.50 -18.30 -16.37
CA LYS A 307 4.15 -18.36 -16.96
C LYS A 307 3.08 -18.40 -15.87
N GLU A 308 3.25 -19.26 -14.88
CA GLU A 308 2.31 -19.40 -13.76
C GLU A 308 2.20 -18.09 -12.94
N MET A 309 3.30 -17.39 -12.70
CA MET A 309 3.28 -16.06 -12.05
C MET A 309 2.51 -15.01 -12.86
N ASN A 310 2.63 -15.01 -14.20
CA ASN A 310 1.86 -14.09 -15.05
C ASN A 310 0.35 -14.41 -15.00
N GLU A 311 -0.03 -15.69 -14.97
CA GLU A 311 -1.42 -16.11 -14.78
C GLU A 311 -1.95 -15.70 -13.40
N LEU A 312 -1.14 -15.84 -12.34
CA LEU A 312 -1.47 -15.44 -10.97
C LEU A 312 -1.64 -13.91 -10.85
N ASN A 313 -0.81 -13.11 -11.56
CA ASN A 313 -0.99 -11.65 -11.63
C ASN A 313 -2.33 -11.27 -12.28
N ALA A 314 -2.70 -11.91 -13.38
CA ALA A 314 -3.97 -11.65 -14.07
C ALA A 314 -5.18 -11.98 -13.17
N LEU A 315 -5.13 -13.11 -12.45
CA LEU A 315 -6.17 -13.51 -11.50
C LEU A 315 -6.28 -12.51 -10.33
N THR A 316 -5.14 -12.03 -9.80
CA THR A 316 -5.10 -10.99 -8.75
C THR A 316 -5.84 -9.72 -9.19
N VAL A 317 -5.70 -9.32 -10.46
CA VAL A 317 -6.38 -8.15 -11.02
C VAL A 317 -7.89 -8.38 -11.15
N ASP A 318 -8.36 -9.59 -11.48
CA ASP A 318 -9.81 -9.90 -11.43
C ASP A 318 -10.34 -9.82 -10.00
N CYS A 319 -9.64 -10.40 -9.00
CA CYS A 319 -10.10 -10.33 -7.61
C CYS A 319 -10.20 -8.87 -7.10
N LEU A 320 -9.23 -8.02 -7.43
CA LEU A 320 -9.29 -6.56 -7.16
C LEU A 320 -10.48 -5.89 -7.86
N TYR A 321 -10.79 -6.28 -9.10
CA TYR A 321 -11.93 -5.76 -9.84
C TYR A 321 -13.29 -6.21 -9.24
N GLN A 322 -13.39 -7.44 -8.74
CA GLN A 322 -14.56 -7.90 -7.98
C GLN A 322 -14.72 -7.12 -6.66
N LEU A 323 -13.62 -6.75 -6.00
CA LEU A 323 -13.66 -5.91 -4.80
C LEU A 323 -14.17 -4.50 -5.06
N ILE A 324 -13.69 -3.84 -6.11
CA ILE A 324 -14.17 -2.50 -6.50
C ILE A 324 -15.68 -2.57 -6.82
N ARG A 325 -16.16 -3.66 -7.44
CA ARG A 325 -17.60 -3.89 -7.66
C ARG A 325 -18.42 -4.07 -6.38
N LEU A 326 -17.82 -4.50 -5.26
CA LEU A 326 -18.48 -4.57 -3.96
C LEU A 326 -18.63 -3.18 -3.31
N GLU A 327 -17.67 -2.26 -3.53
CA GLU A 327 -17.74 -0.88 -3.04
C GLU A 327 -18.78 -0.03 -3.80
N TRP A 328 -18.89 -0.20 -5.12
CA TRP A 328 -19.77 0.61 -5.97
C TRP A 328 -21.27 0.25 -5.89
N VAL A 329 -21.63 -0.74 -5.05
CA VAL A 329 -23.02 -1.17 -4.80
C VAL A 329 -23.57 -0.61 -3.47
N THR A 330 -22.74 0.07 -2.66
CA THR A 330 -23.10 0.62 -1.32
C THR A 330 -23.21 2.13 -1.27
#